data_AF-A0A351FBA8-F1
#
_entry.id   AF-A0A351FBA8-F1
#
_cell.length_a   1.000
_cell.length_b   1.000
_cell.length_c   1.000
_cell.angle_alpha   90.00
_cell.angle_beta   90.00
_cell.angle_gamma   90.00
#
_symmetry.space_group_name_H-M   'P 1'
#
loop_
_entity.id
_entity.type
_entity.pdbx_description
1 polymer ?
#
loop_
_entity_poly.entity_id
_entity_poly.type
_entity_poly.pdbx_seq_one_letter_code
_entity_poly.pdbx_strand_id
1 'polypeptide(L)'
;MVSVFRIKAPLAPKPKLREEIMKDVISQIHEWIKLVSQVGLGLIALGVIAEIVFGKGAIFGASVIGNLQQIVTDIGGENGFIGLVAILIIFAILQRNR
;
A
#
# COMPACT_ATOMS: atom_id res chain seq x y z
N MET A 1 -53.52 -28.24 -32.72
CA MET A 1 -52.62 -27.07 -32.80
C MET A 1 -52.22 -26.68 -31.39
N VAL A 2 -51.10 -27.22 -30.88
CA VAL A 2 -50.51 -26.76 -29.62
C VAL A 2 -48.99 -26.72 -29.82
N SER A 3 -48.48 -25.52 -30.11
CA SER A 3 -47.04 -25.28 -30.24
C SER A 3 -46.37 -25.47 -28.88
N VAL A 4 -45.47 -26.44 -28.83
CA VAL A 4 -44.56 -26.65 -27.69
C VAL A 4 -43.63 -25.43 -27.60
N PHE A 5 -43.83 -24.62 -26.57
CA PHE A 5 -42.95 -23.53 -26.19
C PHE A 5 -41.61 -24.14 -25.73
N ARG A 6 -40.58 -24.09 -26.58
CA ARG A 6 -39.24 -24.58 -26.23
C ARG A 6 -38.58 -23.56 -25.28
N ILE A 7 -38.81 -23.72 -23.97
CA ILE A 7 -38.14 -22.94 -22.93
C ILE A 7 -36.65 -23.25 -23.00
N LYS A 8 -35.86 -22.28 -23.47
CA LYS A 8 -34.41 -22.39 -23.55
C LYS A 8 -33.85 -22.34 -22.13
N ALA A 9 -33.17 -23.40 -21.69
CA ALA A 9 -32.55 -23.49 -20.37
C ALA A 9 -31.62 -22.30 -20.09
N PRO A 10 -31.52 -21.82 -18.83
CA PRO A 10 -30.62 -20.73 -18.48
C PRO A 10 -29.17 -21.17 -18.72
N LEU A 11 -28.48 -20.42 -19.58
CA LEU A 11 -27.12 -20.72 -19.99
C LEU A 11 -26.20 -20.54 -18.78
N ALA A 12 -25.51 -21.61 -18.38
CA ALA A 12 -24.41 -21.50 -17.43
C ALA A 12 -23.41 -20.45 -17.95
N PRO A 13 -22.94 -19.51 -17.11
CA PRO A 13 -22.03 -18.46 -17.53
C PRO A 13 -20.77 -19.10 -18.12
N LYS A 14 -20.43 -18.70 -19.35
CA LYS A 14 -19.32 -19.27 -20.12
C LYS A 14 -18.01 -19.16 -19.32
N PRO A 15 -17.11 -20.15 -19.38
CA PRO A 15 -15.87 -20.16 -18.58
C PRO A 15 -15.04 -18.88 -18.76
N LYS A 16 -14.99 -18.33 -19.98
CA LYS A 16 -14.33 -17.05 -20.29
C LYS A 16 -14.92 -15.85 -19.54
N LEU A 17 -16.25 -15.81 -19.34
CA LEU A 17 -16.92 -14.72 -18.61
C LEU A 17 -16.52 -14.69 -17.14
N ARG A 18 -16.31 -15.86 -16.52
CA ARG A 18 -15.85 -15.93 -15.13
C ARG A 18 -14.41 -15.44 -14.98
N GLU A 19 -13.57 -15.71 -15.97
CA GLU A 19 -12.18 -15.25 -15.98
C GLU A 19 -12.09 -13.71 -16.10
N GLU A 20 -12.88 -13.10 -17.00
CA GLU A 20 -12.98 -11.64 -17.13
C GLU A 20 -13.46 -10.99 -15.82
N ILE A 21 -14.55 -11.49 -15.23
CA ILE A 21 -15.07 -10.96 -13.96
C ILE A 21 -14.02 -11.06 -12.84
N MET A 22 -13.27 -12.16 -12.78
CA MET A 22 -12.23 -12.32 -11.76
C MET A 22 -11.07 -11.34 -11.96
N LYS A 23 -10.66 -11.10 -13.22
CA LYS A 23 -9.64 -10.10 -13.55
C LYS A 23 -10.09 -8.69 -13.19
N ASP A 24 -11.34 -8.34 -13.50
CA ASP A 24 -11.91 -7.03 -13.18
C ASP A 24 -11.96 -6.78 -11.68
N VAL A 25 -12.41 -7.76 -10.90
CA VAL A 25 -12.47 -7.64 -9.43
C VAL A 25 -11.09 -7.49 -8.82
N ILE A 26 -10.09 -8.27 -9.27
CA ILE A 26 -8.70 -8.14 -8.79
C ILE A 26 -8.15 -6.76 -9.14
N SER A 27 -8.42 -6.26 -10.34
CA SER A 27 -7.94 -4.96 -10.79
C SER A 27 -8.54 -3.83 -9.96
N GLN A 28 -9.85 -3.86 -9.71
CA GLN A 28 -10.51 -2.90 -8.84
C GLN A 28 -9.93 -2.93 -7.42
N ILE A 29 -9.77 -4.11 -6.81
CA ILE A 29 -9.18 -4.23 -5.48
C ILE A 29 -7.76 -3.64 -5.45
N HIS A 30 -6.96 -3.92 -6.48
CA HIS A 30 -5.61 -3.37 -6.60
C HIS A 30 -5.63 -1.83 -6.66
N GLU A 31 -6.54 -1.24 -7.42
CA GLU A 31 -6.72 0.21 -7.50
C GLU A 31 -7.14 0.80 -6.14
N TRP A 32 -8.08 0.17 -5.44
CA TRP A 32 -8.50 0.59 -4.10
C TRP A 32 -7.34 0.54 -3.09
N ILE A 33 -6.58 -0.55 -3.07
CA ILE A 33 -5.39 -0.68 -2.20
C ILE A 33 -4.38 0.43 -2.51
N LYS A 34 -4.15 0.72 -3.79
CA LYS A 34 -3.24 1.78 -4.20
C LYS A 34 -3.71 3.15 -3.71
N LEU A 35 -4.98 3.48 -3.88
CA LEU A 35 -5.56 4.75 -3.43
C LEU A 35 -5.48 4.90 -1.91
N VAL A 36 -5.91 3.88 -1.16
CA VAL A 36 -5.85 3.89 0.31
C VAL A 36 -4.41 3.99 0.80
N SER A 37 -3.47 3.28 0.16
CA SER A 37 -2.05 3.36 0.52
C SER A 37 -1.49 4.76 0.26
N GLN A 38 -1.85 5.41 -0.84
CA GLN A 38 -1.43 6.79 -1.13
C GLN A 38 -1.94 7.77 -0.07
N VAL A 39 -3.21 7.64 0.34
CA VAL A 39 -3.79 8.46 1.41
C VAL A 39 -3.09 8.16 2.74
N GLY A 40 -2.86 6.88 3.06
CA GLY A 40 -2.16 6.45 4.26
C GLY A 40 -0.75 7.01 4.36
N LEU A 41 0.01 6.99 3.26
CA LEU A 41 1.33 7.62 3.18
C LEU A 41 1.27 9.13 3.45
N GLY A 42 0.25 9.81 2.91
CA GLY A 42 0.00 11.22 3.22
C GLY A 42 -0.26 11.48 4.70
N LEU A 43 -1.06 10.62 5.35
CA LEU A 43 -1.34 10.71 6.78
C LEU A 43 -0.08 10.46 7.64
N ILE A 44 0.77 9.50 7.25
CA ILE A 44 2.06 9.27 7.91
C ILE A 44 2.94 10.51 7.80
N ALA A 45 3.03 11.12 6.60
CA ALA A 45 3.82 12.33 6.38
C ALA A 45 3.32 13.50 7.24
N LEU A 46 2.00 13.71 7.31
CA LEU A 46 1.41 14.71 8.20
C LEU A 46 1.73 14.43 9.67
N GLY A 47 1.71 13.16 10.08
CA GLY A 47 2.05 12.76 11.45
C GLY A 47 3.50 13.04 11.81
N VAL A 48 4.44 12.77 10.90
CA VAL A 48 5.86 13.10 11.07
C VAL A 48 6.04 14.62 11.21
N ILE A 49 5.40 15.42 10.36
CA ILE A 49 5.48 16.89 10.43
C ILE A 49 4.92 17.40 11.77
N ALA A 50 3.76 16.91 12.19
CA ALA A 50 3.15 17.30 13.46
C ALA A 50 4.06 16.97 14.66
N GLU A 51 4.68 15.79 14.66
CA GLU A 51 5.60 15.38 15.72
C GLU A 51 6.89 16.22 15.75
N ILE A 52 7.39 16.66 14.59
CA ILE A 52 8.54 17.57 14.51
C ILE A 52 8.19 18.95 15.09
N VAL A 53 7.00 19.48 14.77
CA VAL A 53 6.59 20.84 15.14
C VAL A 53 6.17 20.92 16.61
N PHE A 54 5.38 19.96 17.09
CA PHE A 54 4.76 20.00 18.41
C PHE A 54 5.44 19.08 19.42
N GLY A 55 6.36 18.22 18.99
CA GLY A 55 7.10 17.28 19.84
C GLY A 55 6.52 15.87 19.87
N LYS A 56 7.22 14.96 20.58
CA LYS A 56 6.84 13.54 20.69
C LYS A 56 5.43 13.38 21.25
N GLY A 57 4.63 12.53 20.61
CA GLY A 57 3.26 12.27 21.03
C GLY A 57 2.25 13.35 20.62
N ALA A 58 2.62 14.28 19.74
CA ALA A 58 1.75 15.35 19.24
C ALA A 58 0.40 14.86 18.69
N ILE A 59 0.36 13.64 18.17
CA ILE A 59 -0.86 13.02 17.67
C ILE A 59 -1.34 11.98 18.67
N PHE A 60 -2.29 12.38 19.52
CA PHE A 60 -2.99 11.51 20.48
C PHE A 60 -2.05 10.67 21.39
N GLY A 61 -0.86 11.18 21.72
CA GLY A 61 0.13 10.46 22.52
C GLY A 61 0.87 9.36 21.77
N ALA A 62 0.58 9.15 20.48
CA ALA A 62 1.32 8.23 19.62
C ALA A 62 2.50 8.94 18.94
N SER A 63 3.60 8.20 18.76
CA SER A 63 4.80 8.67 18.06
C SER A 63 4.91 7.96 16.71
N VAL A 64 4.72 8.70 15.63
CA VAL A 64 4.85 8.16 14.26
C VAL A 64 6.32 7.92 13.95
N ILE A 65 7.20 8.85 14.33
CA ILE A 65 8.64 8.72 14.13
C ILE A 65 9.19 7.54 14.95
N GLY A 66 8.72 7.39 16.20
CA GLY A 66 9.10 6.26 17.06
C GLY A 66 8.69 4.91 16.47
N ASN A 67 7.46 4.79 15.95
CA ASN A 67 7.01 3.57 15.29
C ASN A 67 7.86 3.24 14.06
N LEU A 68 8.22 4.23 13.24
CA LEU A 68 9.10 4.04 12.08
C LEU A 68 10.50 3.60 12.51
N GLN A 69 11.07 4.23 13.53
CA GLN A 69 12.37 3.86 14.07
C GLN A 69 12.37 2.41 14.58
N GLN A 70 11.33 2.01 15.32
CA GLN A 70 11.21 0.65 15.85
C GLN A 70 11.18 -0.40 14.73
N ILE A 71 10.37 -0.20 13.69
CA ILE A 71 10.30 -1.13 12.55
C ILE A 71 11.67 -1.27 11.88
N VAL A 72 12.40 -0.17 11.71
CA VAL A 72 13.75 -0.20 11.12
C VAL A 72 14.74 -0.92 12.03
N THR A 73 14.64 -0.75 13.35
CA THR A 73 15.46 -1.47 14.33
C THR A 73 15.14 -2.96 14.35
N ASP A 74 13.87 -3.34 14.25
CA ASP A 74 13.46 -4.76 14.25
C ASP A 74 14.01 -5.51 13.03
N ILE A 75 14.15 -4.83 11.89
CA ILE A 75 14.68 -5.41 10.65
C ILE A 75 16.22 -5.31 10.59
N GLY A 76 16.79 -4.16 10.95
CA GLY A 76 18.20 -3.82 10.76
C GLY A 76 19.08 -3.91 12.01
N GLY A 77 18.52 -4.32 13.15
CA GLY A 77 19.18 -4.33 14.46
C GLY A 77 19.27 -2.93 15.08
N GLU A 78 19.96 -2.84 16.22
CA GLU A 78 20.05 -1.64 17.07
C GLU A 78 20.45 -0.37 16.30
N ASN A 79 21.29 -0.49 15.27
CA ASN A 79 21.77 0.61 14.44
C ASN A 79 21.22 0.59 13.00
N GLY A 80 20.11 -0.11 12.75
CA GLY A 80 19.53 -0.28 11.42
C GLY A 80 19.25 1.04 10.69
N PHE A 81 18.76 2.05 11.43
CA PHE A 81 18.46 3.38 10.86
C PHE A 81 19.74 4.12 10.42
N ILE A 82 20.78 4.10 11.26
CA ILE A 82 22.07 4.73 10.96
C ILE A 82 22.72 4.05 9.75
N GLY A 83 22.63 2.71 9.67
CA GLY A 83 23.09 1.95 8.51
C GLY A 83 22.37 2.32 7.21
N LEU A 84 21.04 2.48 7.25
CA LEU A 84 20.26 2.91 6.09
C LEU A 84 20.68 4.32 5.63
N VAL A 85 20.86 5.26 6.55
CA VAL A 85 21.33 6.62 6.23
C VAL A 85 22.73 6.60 5.61
N ALA A 86 23.65 5.77 6.11
CA ALA A 86 24.98 5.63 5.55
C ALA A 86 24.95 5.16 4.08
N ILE A 87 24.11 4.17 3.75
CA ILE A 87 23.92 3.68 2.38
C ILE A 87 23.36 4.79 1.48
N LEU A 88 22.37 5.56 1.95
CA LEU A 88 21.80 6.68 1.20
C LEU A 88 22.84 7.76 0.90
N ILE A 89 23.70 8.10 1.86
CA ILE A 89 24.78 9.08 1.66
C ILE A 89 25.77 8.57 0.61
N ILE A 90 26.23 7.32 0.71
CA ILE A 90 27.14 6.72 -0.27
C ILE A 90 26.50 6.72 -1.67
N PHE A 91 25.23 6.33 -1.77
CA PHE A 91 24.49 6.32 -3.03
C PHE A 91 24.36 7.74 -3.64
N ALA A 92 24.04 8.73 -2.82
CA ALA A 92 23.94 10.13 -3.26
C ALA A 92 25.28 10.67 -3.80
N ILE A 93 26.40 10.33 -3.16
CA ILE A 93 27.74 10.70 -3.63
C ILE A 93 28.07 10.00 -4.95
N LEU A 94 27.79 8.70 -5.08
CA LEU A 94 28.03 7.93 -6.32
C LEU A 94 27.20 8.44 -7.50
N GLN A 95 25.97 8.90 -7.27
CA GLN A 95 25.12 9.46 -8.31
C GLN A 95 25.56 10.88 -8.72
N ARG A 96 26.08 11.67 -7.77
CA ARG A 96 26.62 13.01 -8.05
C ARG A 96 27.94 12.98 -8.83
N ASN A 97 28.73 11.92 -8.70
CA ASN A 97 30.03 11.78 -9.36
C ASN A 97 29.94 11.10 -10.75
N ARG A 98 28.73 10.95 -11.30
CA ARG A 98 28.47 10.56 -12.68
C ARG A 98 27.81 11.71 -13.42
#